data_AF-A0A9C9Z840-F1
#
_entry.id   AF-A0A9C9Z840-F1
#
_cell.length_a   1.000
_cell.length_b   1.000
_cell.length_c   1.000
_cell.angle_alpha   90.00
_cell.angle_beta   90.00
_cell.angle_gamma   90.00
#
_symmetry.space_group_name_H-M   'P 1'
#
loop_
_entity.id
_entity.type
_entity.pdbx_description
1 polymer ?
#
loop_
_entity_poly.entity_id
_entity_poly.type
_entity_poly.pdbx_seq_one_letter_code
_entity_poly.pdbx_strand_id
1 'polypeptide(L)' 'MPIALGGSLGYLFAGWQVAQLPPLSSGYLYWPAFFGIASMSLLFAPVGAAVAHRLPVRTLKRVFSLLLFCVGIAMLVL' A
#
# COMPACT_ATOMS: atom_id res chain seq x y z
N MET A 1 -0.78 -6.64 -11.46
CA MET A 1 -1.90 -5.73 -11.78
C MET A 1 -3.28 -6.40 -11.86
N PRO A 2 -3.45 -7.70 -12.14
CA PRO A 2 -4.80 -8.32 -12.10
C PRO A 2 -5.39 -8.42 -10.68
N ILE A 3 -4.56 -8.77 -9.69
CA ILE A 3 -4.99 -9.01 -8.30
C ILE A 3 -5.54 -7.73 -7.64
N ALA A 4 -4.87 -6.59 -7.86
CA ALA A 4 -5.31 -5.31 -7.34
C ALA A 4 -6.63 -4.85 -7.96
N LEU A 5 -6.81 -5.04 -9.28
CA LEU A 5 -8.07 -4.73 -9.96
C LEU A 5 -9.21 -5.62 -9.47
N GLY A 6 -8.98 -6.94 -9.36
CA GLY A 6 -9.98 -7.88 -8.84
C GLY A 6 -10.39 -7.58 -7.40
N GLY A 7 -9.43 -7.27 -6.54
CA GLY A 7 -9.70 -6.86 -5.15
C GLY A 7 -10.50 -5.57 -5.06
N SER A 8 -10.08 -4.52 -5.77
CA SER A 8 -10.80 -3.23 -5.79
C SER A 8 -12.22 -3.37 -6.33
N LEU A 9 -12.42 -4.14 -7.40
CA LEU A 9 -13.76 -4.44 -7.94
C LEU A 9 -14.60 -5.24 -6.92
N GLY A 10 -14.00 -6.22 -6.24
CA GLY A 10 -14.67 -6.97 -5.17
C GLY A 10 -15.17 -6.08 -4.03
N TYR A 11 -14.36 -5.12 -3.57
CA TYR A 11 -14.73 -4.14 -2.54
C TYR A 11 -15.78 -3.12 -3.01
N LEU A 12 -15.74 -2.76 -4.29
CA LEU A 12 -16.77 -1.93 -4.94
C LEU A 12 -18.13 -2.65 -4.94
N PHE A 13 -18.16 -3.90 -5.38
CA PHE A 13 -19.40 -4.70 -5.42
C PHE A 13 -19.92 -5.05 -4.02
N ALA A 14 -19.04 -5.38 -3.07
CA ALA A 14 -19.43 -5.72 -1.70
C ALA A 14 -19.99 -4.51 -0.91
N GLY A 15 -19.56 -3.29 -1.23
CA GLY A 15 -20.02 -2.05 -0.57
C GLY A 15 -21.21 -1.37 -1.22
N TRP A 16 -21.72 -1.90 -2.34
CA TRP A 16 -22.72 -1.24 -3.19
C TRP A 16 -24.09 -1.06 -2.51
N GLN A 17 -24.44 -1.88 -1.51
CA GLN A 17 -25.74 -1.82 -0.81
C GLN A 17 -25.69 -1.20 0.59
N VAL A 18 -24.58 -0.60 1.02
CA VAL A 18 -24.49 0.00 2.35
C VAL A 18 -24.93 1.46 2.29
N ALA A 19 -25.99 1.80 3.01
CA ALA A 19 -26.69 3.10 2.92
C ALA A 19 -26.07 4.23 3.77
N GLN A 20 -24.89 4.04 4.37
CA GLN A 20 -24.25 5.01 5.28
C GLN A 20 -22.82 5.39 4.86
N LEU A 21 -22.57 5.54 3.56
CA LEU A 21 -21.24 5.91 3.09
C LEU A 21 -21.04 7.43 3.03
N PRO A 22 -19.84 7.93 3.40
CA PRO A 22 -19.51 9.33 3.29
C PRO A 22 -19.67 9.83 1.83
N PRO A 23 -20.04 11.11 1.63
CA PRO A 23 -20.14 11.67 0.30
C PRO A 23 -18.80 11.51 -0.42
N LEU A 24 -18.82 11.11 -1.69
CA LEU A 24 -17.66 10.74 -2.53
C LEU A 24 -17.07 9.32 -2.36
N SER A 25 -17.77 8.38 -1.73
CA SER A 25 -17.42 6.94 -1.81
C SER A 25 -18.19 6.22 -2.92
N SER A 26 -17.53 5.31 -3.64
CA SER A 26 -18.19 4.32 -4.50
C SER A 26 -17.95 2.95 -3.89
N GLY A 27 -18.96 2.33 -3.28
CA GLY A 27 -18.76 1.17 -2.40
C GLY A 27 -17.72 1.46 -1.31
N TYR A 28 -16.97 0.46 -0.85
CA TYR A 28 -15.91 0.69 0.17
C TYR A 28 -14.72 1.54 -0.32
N LEU A 29 -14.73 2.03 -1.56
CA LEU A 29 -13.66 2.84 -2.12
C LEU A 29 -13.94 4.33 -1.90
N TYR A 30 -13.16 4.96 -1.01
CA TYR A 30 -13.23 6.39 -0.74
C TYR A 30 -12.27 7.16 -1.65
N TRP A 31 -12.82 7.88 -2.63
CA TRP A 31 -12.03 8.58 -3.65
C TRP A 31 -11.09 9.65 -3.08
N PRO A 32 -11.46 10.48 -2.08
CA PRO A 32 -10.55 11.46 -1.50
C PRO A 32 -9.33 10.84 -0.82
N ALA A 33 -9.49 9.73 -0.07
CA ALA A 33 -8.34 9.02 0.49
C ALA A 33 -7.51 8.35 -0.60
N PHE A 34 -8.14 7.81 -1.65
CA PHE A 34 -7.41 7.26 -2.79
C PHE A 34 -6.50 8.31 -3.44
N PHE A 35 -7.02 9.50 -3.75
CA PHE A 35 -6.21 10.59 -4.31
C PHE A 35 -5.16 11.10 -3.31
N GLY A 36 -5.48 11.18 -2.02
CA GLY A 36 -4.52 11.56 -0.98
C GLY A 36 -3.34 10.59 -0.89
N ILE A 37 -3.62 9.28 -0.83
CA ILE A 37 -2.57 8.25 -0.76
C ILE A 37 -1.81 8.17 -2.08
N ALA A 38 -2.49 8.23 -3.22
CA ALA A 38 -1.86 8.18 -4.53
C ALA A 38 -0.90 9.36 -4.72
N SER A 39 -1.33 10.59 -4.43
CA SER A 39 -0.47 11.78 -4.57
C SER A 39 0.76 11.72 -3.69
N MET A 40 0.60 11.35 -2.40
CA MET A 40 1.74 11.15 -1.51
C MET A 40 2.66 10.03 -1.99
N SER A 41 2.10 8.91 -2.47
CA SER A 41 2.89 7.80 -3.01
C SER A 41 3.71 8.23 -4.23
N LEU A 42 3.10 8.96 -5.18
CA LEU A 42 3.83 9.48 -6.34
C LEU A 42 4.93 10.47 -5.96
N LEU A 43 4.72 11.29 -4.93
CA LEU A 43 5.72 12.26 -4.47
C LEU A 43 6.88 11.59 -3.73
N PHE A 44 6.58 10.63 -2.86
CA PHE A 44 7.58 9.96 -2.01
C PHE A 44 8.27 8.77 -2.69
N ALA A 45 7.66 8.15 -3.70
CA ALA A 45 8.27 7.06 -4.48
C ALA A 45 9.64 7.41 -5.09
N PRO A 46 9.83 8.55 -5.80
CA PRO A 46 11.13 8.91 -6.37
C PRO A 46 12.15 9.24 -5.27
N VAL A 47 11.72 9.83 -4.15
CA VAL A 47 12.59 10.12 -3.00
C VAL A 47 13.13 8.82 -2.41
N GLY A 48 12.26 7.83 -2.17
CA GLY A 48 12.67 6.51 -1.68
C GLY A 48 13.59 5.78 -2.65
N ALA A 49 13.31 5.83 -3.96
CA ALA A 49 14.15 5.23 -4.99
C ALA A 49 15.54 5.90 -5.06
N ALA A 50 15.59 7.23 -4.98
CA ALA A 50 16.84 7.99 -4.99
C ALA A 50 17.70 7.68 -3.76
N VAL A 51 17.10 7.59 -2.58
CA VAL A 51 17.79 7.18 -1.34
C VAL A 51 18.33 5.76 -1.49
N ALA A 52 17.52 4.80 -1.95
CA ALA A 52 17.95 3.43 -2.14
C ALA A 52 19.14 3.30 -3.12
N HIS A 53 19.17 4.12 -4.17
CA HIS A 53 20.25 4.10 -5.16
C HIS A 53 21.55 4.77 -4.67
N ARG A 54 21.48 5.66 -3.67
CA ARG A 54 22.65 6.27 -3.03
C ARG A 54 23.21 5.44 -1.87
N LEU A 55 22.47 4.47 -1.35
CA LEU A 55 22.96 3.59 -0.30
C LEU A 55 23.89 2.52 -0.87
N PRO A 56 25.02 2.21 -0.20
CA PRO A 56 25.88 1.12 -0.61
C PRO A 56 25.12 -0.22 -0.47
N VAL A 57 25.27 -1.10 -1.47
CA VAL A 57 24.59 -2.40 -1.58
C VAL A 57 24.68 -3.23 -0.30
N ARG A 58 25.79 -3.13 0.45
CA ARG A 58 25.99 -3.80 1.74
C ARG A 58 24.98 -3.38 2.80
N THR A 59 24.67 -2.08 2.89
CA THR A 59 23.71 -1.54 3.86
C THR A 59 22.29 -1.89 3.46
N LEU A 60 21.95 -1.77 2.17
CA LEU A 60 20.62 -2.12 1.66
C LEU A 60 20.28 -3.59 1.96
N LYS A 61 21.24 -4.51 1.72
CA LYS A 61 21.07 -5.93 1.99
C LYS A 61 20.89 -6.23 3.49
N ARG A 62 21.60 -5.52 4.38
CA ARG A 62 21.42 -5.65 5.83
C ARG A 62 20.03 -5.19 6.28
N VAL A 63 19.58 -4.03 5.81
CA VAL A 63 18.26 -3.49 6.15
C VAL A 63 17.14 -4.42 5.67
N PHE A 64 17.23 -4.91 4.44
CA PHE A 64 16.25 -5.84 3.90
C PHE A 64 16.23 -7.17 4.66
N SER A 65 17.40 -7.71 5.04
CA SER A 65 17.51 -8.92 5.85
C SER A 65 16.89 -8.74 7.24
N LEU A 66 17.10 -7.59 7.88
CA LEU A 66 16.47 -7.27 9.17
C LEU A 66 14.95 -7.16 9.04
N LEU A 67 14.47 -6.51 7.97
CA LEU A 67 13.04 -6.40 7.68
C LEU A 67 12.40 -7.79 7.49
N LEU A 68 12.99 -8.65 6.66
CA LEU A 68 12.51 -10.02 6.45
C LEU A 68 12.53 -10.84 7.74
N PHE A 69 13.58 -10.71 8.55
CA PHE A 69 13.66 -11.40 9.83
C PHE A 69 12.54 -10.95 10.78
N CYS A 70 12.27 -9.65 10.84
CA CYS A 70 11.19 -9.09 11.66
C CYS A 70 9.81 -9.55 11.18
N VAL A 71 9.56 -9.55 9.86
CA VAL A 71 8.31 -10.07 9.27
C VAL A 71 8.15 -11.57 9.52
N GLY A 72 9.23 -12.35 9.43
CA GLY A 72 9.22 -13.78 9.74
C GLY A 72 8.87 -14.05 11.20
N ILE A 73 9.42 -13.26 12.12
CA ILE A 73 9.04 -13.32 13.54
C ILE A 73 7.56 -12.94 13.71
N ALA A 74 7.11 -11.86 13.05
CA ALA A 74 5.71 -11.43 13.15
C ALA A 74 4.74 -12.51 12.68
N MET A 75 5.05 -13.24 11.60
CA MET A 75 4.25 -14.37 11.11
C MET A 75 4.32 -15.62 12.01
N LEU A 76 5.35 -15.77 12.83
CA LEU A 76 5.50 -16.90 13.76
C LEU A 76 4.81 -16.63 15.11
N VAL A 77 4.70 -15.36 15.49
CA VAL A 77 3.99 -14.90 16.69
C VAL A 77 2.49 -14.71 16.44
N LEU A 78 2.10 -14.34 15.22
CA LEU A 78 0.71 -14.20 14.78
C LEU A 78 0.08 -15.57 14.46
#